data_AF-A0AA38H202-F1
#
_entry.id   AF-A0AA38H202-F1
#
_cell.length_a   1.000
_cell.length_b   1.000
_cell.length_c   1.000
_cell.angle_alpha   90.00
_cell.angle_beta   90.00
_cell.angle_gamma   90.00
#
_symmetry.space_group_name_H-M   'P 1'
#
loop_
_entity.id
_entity.type
_entity.pdbx_description
1 polymer ?
#
loop_
_entity_poly.entity_id
_entity_poly.type
_entity_poly.pdbx_seq_one_letter_code
_entity_poly.pdbx_strand_id
1 'polypeptide(L)'
;MASGSASGSASESLAGTVPPNAHSIAWKYAVRALREDGCPRIWVATSDSLQQHAAHYLGAYVWSCKILISEINDSKSDYEEELLEQRTYSMQGRMLENGLKPEVADALKDLKIKLEEFERSQT
;
A
#
# COMPACT_ATOMS: atom_id res chain seq x y z
N MET A 1 -42.25 -60.77 -0.22
CA MET A 1 -41.06 -60.78 -1.10
C MET A 1 -40.65 -59.32 -1.26
N ALA A 2 -39.76 -58.84 -0.39
CA ALA A 2 -38.34 -58.61 -0.72
C ALA A 2 -38.21 -57.61 -1.89
N SER A 3 -38.14 -56.31 -1.63
CA SER A 3 -36.92 -55.52 -1.38
C SER A 3 -36.10 -55.25 -2.65
N GLY A 4 -35.87 -53.97 -2.96
CA GLY A 4 -34.92 -53.58 -4.00
C GLY A 4 -34.99 -52.09 -4.37
N SER A 5 -34.61 -51.21 -3.44
CA SER A 5 -34.34 -49.79 -3.70
C SER A 5 -33.13 -49.65 -4.65
N ALA A 6 -33.26 -48.85 -5.70
CA ALA A 6 -32.13 -48.35 -6.47
C ALA A 6 -32.10 -46.81 -6.36
N SER A 7 -31.60 -46.33 -5.23
CA SER A 7 -31.13 -44.96 -5.05
C SER A 7 -29.77 -44.82 -5.74
N GLY A 8 -29.79 -44.46 -7.02
CA GLY A 8 -28.60 -44.01 -7.74
C GLY A 8 -28.44 -42.51 -7.57
N SER A 9 -27.88 -42.11 -6.42
CA SER A 9 -27.45 -40.73 -6.16
C SER A 9 -26.30 -40.41 -7.12
N ALA A 10 -26.61 -39.77 -8.25
CA ALA A 10 -25.60 -39.11 -9.05
C ALA A 10 -25.12 -37.89 -8.25
N SER A 11 -24.08 -38.10 -7.46
CA SER A 11 -23.26 -37.05 -6.91
C SER A 11 -22.57 -36.35 -8.08
N GLU A 12 -23.25 -35.37 -8.67
CA GLU A 12 -22.60 -34.34 -9.47
C GLU A 12 -21.68 -33.59 -8.52
N SER A 13 -20.40 -33.94 -8.61
CA SER A 13 -19.31 -33.19 -8.03
C SER A 13 -19.42 -31.76 -8.55
N LEU A 14 -19.83 -30.84 -7.67
CA LEU A 14 -19.62 -29.41 -7.86
C LEU A 14 -18.11 -29.16 -7.73
N ALA A 15 -17.34 -29.67 -8.69
CA ALA A 15 -15.96 -29.28 -8.91
C ALA A 15 -16.03 -27.81 -9.31
N GLY A 16 -15.85 -26.95 -8.30
CA GLY A 16 -15.73 -25.51 -8.41
C GLY A 16 -14.60 -25.17 -9.38
N THR A 17 -14.93 -25.19 -10.66
CA THR A 17 -14.09 -24.62 -11.70
C THR A 17 -14.31 -23.14 -11.56
N VAL A 18 -13.45 -22.50 -10.75
CA VAL A 18 -13.33 -21.05 -10.73
C VAL A 18 -13.15 -20.64 -12.19
N PRO A 19 -14.10 -19.89 -12.78
CA PRO A 19 -14.05 -19.61 -14.20
C PRO A 19 -12.74 -18.87 -14.49
N PRO A 20 -12.11 -19.09 -15.66
CA PRO A 20 -10.76 -18.61 -15.99
C PRO A 20 -10.60 -17.07 -15.93
N ASN A 21 -11.70 -16.35 -15.68
CA ASN A 21 -11.80 -14.90 -15.54
C ASN A 21 -12.36 -14.46 -14.16
N ALA A 22 -12.39 -15.32 -13.14
CA ALA A 22 -12.99 -15.00 -11.84
C ALA A 22 -12.41 -13.73 -11.20
N HIS A 23 -11.12 -13.47 -11.36
CA HIS A 23 -10.48 -12.24 -10.88
C HIS A 23 -11.01 -10.98 -11.60
N SER A 24 -11.31 -11.07 -12.91
CA SER A 24 -11.90 -9.99 -13.71
C SER A 24 -13.34 -9.66 -13.32
N ILE A 25 -14.03 -10.61 -12.68
CA ILE A 25 -15.43 -10.50 -12.28
C ILE A 25 -15.55 -10.09 -10.80
N ALA A 26 -14.67 -10.58 -9.92
CA ALA A 26 -14.77 -10.38 -8.47
C ALA A 26 -14.80 -8.90 -8.05
N TRP A 27 -13.89 -8.08 -8.61
CA TRP A 27 -13.82 -6.66 -8.24
C TRP A 27 -15.08 -5.89 -8.64
N LYS A 28 -15.75 -6.28 -9.73
CA LYS A 28 -17.00 -5.64 -10.18
C LYS A 28 -18.14 -5.86 -9.19
N TYR A 29 -18.21 -7.05 -8.59
CA TYR A 29 -19.16 -7.35 -7.52
C TYR A 29 -18.81 -6.59 -6.24
N ALA A 30 -17.52 -6.48 -5.88
CA ALA A 30 -17.10 -5.68 -4.73
C ALA A 30 -17.53 -4.20 -4.88
N VAL A 31 -17.36 -3.60 -6.05
CA VAL A 31 -17.83 -2.24 -6.34
C VAL A 31 -19.35 -2.13 -6.18
N ARG A 32 -20.11 -3.12 -6.66
CA ARG A 32 -21.58 -3.14 -6.52
C ARG A 32 -22.00 -3.24 -5.05
N ALA A 33 -21.40 -4.15 -4.29
CA ALA A 33 -21.68 -4.33 -2.87
C ALA A 33 -21.40 -3.04 -2.07
N LEU A 34 -20.24 -2.41 -2.28
CA LEU A 34 -19.91 -1.14 -1.63
C LEU A 34 -20.92 -0.02 -1.97
N ARG A 35 -21.46 -0.01 -3.18
CA ARG A 35 -22.52 0.94 -3.57
C ARG A 35 -23.85 0.64 -2.88
N GLU A 36 -24.23 -0.63 -2.78
CA GLU A 36 -25.42 -1.07 -2.04
C GLU A 36 -25.30 -0.71 -0.55
N ASP A 37 -24.09 -0.79 0.02
CA ASP A 37 -23.76 -0.35 1.37
C ASP A 37 -23.76 1.18 1.55
N GLY A 38 -24.03 1.95 0.48
CA GLY A 38 -24.17 3.41 0.53
C GLY A 38 -22.85 4.17 0.38
N CYS A 39 -21.75 3.54 -0.05
CA CYS A 39 -20.49 4.24 -0.25
C CYS A 39 -20.60 5.24 -1.43
N PRO A 40 -20.46 6.56 -1.19
CA PRO A 40 -20.75 7.57 -2.21
C PRO A 40 -19.65 7.70 -3.27
N ARG A 41 -18.40 7.40 -2.89
CA ARG A 41 -17.21 7.47 -3.76
C ARG A 41 -16.40 6.18 -3.62
N ILE A 42 -16.34 5.43 -4.72
CA ILE A 42 -15.55 4.21 -4.84
C ILE A 42 -14.48 4.48 -5.89
N TRP A 43 -13.22 4.22 -5.54
CA TRP A 43 -12.09 4.34 -6.45
C TRP A 43 -11.58 2.95 -6.83
N VAL A 44 -11.33 2.77 -8.12
CA VAL A 44 -10.70 1.56 -8.67
C VAL A 44 -9.36 1.97 -9.25
N ALA A 45 -8.29 1.45 -8.65
CA ALA A 45 -6.93 1.66 -9.15
C ALA A 45 -6.67 0.69 -10.32
N THR A 46 -6.60 1.21 -11.54
CA THR A 46 -6.28 0.40 -12.72
C THR A 46 -5.73 1.25 -13.86
N SER A 47 -4.74 0.70 -14.57
CA SER A 47 -4.21 1.26 -15.83
C SER A 47 -4.76 0.54 -17.06
N ASP A 48 -5.56 -0.52 -16.89
CA ASP A 48 -6.13 -1.29 -18.01
C ASP A 48 -7.37 -0.58 -18.57
N SER A 49 -7.34 -0.20 -19.84
CA SER A 49 -8.39 0.61 -20.47
C SER A 49 -9.77 -0.08 -20.46
N LEU A 50 -9.81 -1.41 -20.58
CA LEU A 50 -11.05 -2.17 -20.53
C LEU A 50 -11.65 -2.17 -19.12
N GLN A 51 -10.81 -2.30 -18.10
CA GLN A 51 -11.22 -2.22 -16.70
C GLN A 51 -11.64 -0.81 -16.30
N GLN A 52 -10.96 0.24 -16.80
CA GLN A 52 -11.37 1.63 -16.59
C GLN A 52 -12.78 1.88 -17.11
N HIS A 53 -13.06 1.40 -18.33
CA HIS A 53 -14.38 1.50 -18.91
C HIS A 53 -15.43 0.77 -18.07
N ALA A 54 -15.12 -0.45 -17.60
CA ALA A 54 -15.99 -1.19 -16.69
C ALA A 54 -16.22 -0.46 -15.35
N ALA A 55 -15.20 0.21 -14.80
CA ALA A 55 -15.31 0.95 -13.55
C ALA A 55 -16.25 2.16 -13.71
N HIS A 56 -16.11 2.90 -14.81
CA HIS A 56 -17.00 4.01 -15.14
C HIS A 56 -18.45 3.56 -15.30
N TYR A 57 -18.70 2.41 -15.96
CA TYR A 57 -20.06 1.86 -16.08
C TYR A 57 -20.69 1.44 -14.74
N LEU A 58 -19.86 1.03 -13.77
CA LEU A 58 -20.30 0.72 -12.41
C LEU A 58 -20.41 1.98 -11.53
N GLY A 59 -20.17 3.17 -12.08
CA GLY A 59 -20.19 4.43 -11.37
C GLY A 59 -19.04 4.59 -10.37
N ALA A 60 -17.93 3.88 -10.57
CA ALA A 60 -16.70 4.06 -9.80
C ALA A 60 -15.77 5.07 -10.50
N TYR A 61 -14.94 5.71 -9.70
CA TYR A 61 -13.86 6.58 -10.17
C TYR A 61 -12.63 5.73 -10.49
N VAL A 62 -11.87 6.14 -11.49
CA VAL A 62 -10.64 5.47 -11.89
C VAL A 62 -9.45 6.23 -11.32
N TRP A 63 -8.55 5.50 -10.68
CA TRP A 63 -7.23 6.00 -10.31
C TRP A 63 -6.18 5.32 -11.18
N SER A 64 -5.41 6.10 -11.95
CA SER A 64 -4.29 5.55 -12.71
C SER A 64 -3.23 5.00 -11.75
N CYS A 65 -2.76 3.78 -11.98
CA CYS A 65 -1.70 3.21 -11.15
C CYS A 65 -0.41 4.04 -11.20
N LYS A 66 -0.15 4.74 -12.32
CA LYS A 66 1.02 5.63 -12.42
C LYS A 66 0.95 6.78 -11.40
N ILE A 67 -0.21 7.41 -11.31
CA ILE A 67 -0.44 8.52 -10.38
C ILE A 67 -0.41 7.98 -8.95
N LEU A 68 -1.11 6.87 -8.69
CA LEU A 68 -1.14 6.24 -7.38
C LEU A 68 0.27 5.89 -6.86
N ILE A 69 1.13 5.34 -7.72
CA ILE A 69 2.51 5.03 -7.37
C ILE A 69 3.32 6.30 -7.07
N SER A 70 3.11 7.38 -7.84
CA SER A 70 3.76 8.67 -7.56
C SER A 70 3.36 9.18 -6.19
N GLU A 71 2.06 9.24 -5.89
CA GLU A 71 1.56 9.74 -4.61
C GLU A 71 2.03 8.89 -3.42
N ILE A 72 2.15 7.57 -3.58
CA ILE A 72 2.72 6.69 -2.54
C ILE A 72 4.19 7.02 -2.30
N ASN A 73 4.97 7.25 -3.37
CA ASN A 73 6.38 7.58 -3.24
C ASN A 73 6.59 8.97 -2.65
N ASP A 74 5.79 9.95 -3.07
CA ASP A 74 5.81 11.31 -2.55
C ASP A 74 5.46 11.28 -1.05
N SER A 75 4.37 10.61 -0.68
CA SER A 75 3.98 10.43 0.73
C SER A 75 5.04 9.70 1.57
N LYS A 76 5.78 8.75 0.99
CA LYS A 76 6.89 8.08 1.68
C LYS A 76 8.06 9.04 1.90
N SER A 77 8.41 9.84 0.90
CA SER A 77 9.47 10.85 1.00
C SER A 77 9.12 11.87 2.08
N ASP A 78 7.90 12.39 2.07
CA ASP A 78 7.41 13.36 3.05
C ASP A 78 7.50 12.80 4.48
N TYR A 79 7.13 11.54 4.67
CA TYR A 79 7.21 10.88 5.97
C TYR A 79 8.67 10.67 6.43
N GLU A 80 9.58 10.33 5.51
CA GLU A 80 11.00 10.20 5.82
C GLU A 80 11.63 11.54 6.20
N GLU A 81 11.22 12.63 5.54
CA GLU A 81 11.63 14.00 5.88
C GLU A 81 11.10 14.41 7.26
N GLU A 82 9.82 14.18 7.56
CA GLU A 82 9.25 14.48 8.89
C GLU A 82 9.99 13.72 10.01
N LEU A 83 10.32 12.45 9.79
CA LEU A 83 11.12 11.68 10.75
C LEU A 83 12.53 12.25 10.92
N LEU A 84 13.15 12.77 9.86
CA LEU A 84 14.47 13.40 9.92
C LEU A 84 14.40 14.73 10.70
N GLU A 85 13.38 15.54 10.45
CA GLU A 85 13.13 16.78 11.20
C GLU A 85 12.90 16.51 12.68
N GLN A 86 12.06 15.52 13.03
CA GLN A 86 11.85 15.13 14.43
C GLN A 86 13.14 14.68 15.12
N ARG A 87 13.98 13.89 14.42
CA ARG A 87 15.29 13.45 14.96
C ARG A 87 16.25 14.62 15.15
N THR A 88 16.32 15.54 14.20
CA THR A 88 17.21 16.72 14.28
C THR A 88 16.75 17.68 15.38
N TYR A 89 15.44 17.94 15.50
CA TYR A 89 14.86 18.71 16.59
C TYR A 89 15.12 18.05 17.95
N SER A 90 14.95 16.74 18.08
CA SER A 90 15.28 15.99 19.30
C SER A 90 16.77 16.10 19.66
N MET A 91 17.67 16.05 18.67
CA MET A 91 19.10 16.25 18.92
C MET A 91 19.43 17.69 19.36
N GLN A 92 18.84 18.71 18.72
CA GLN A 92 19.01 20.11 19.11
C GLN A 92 18.50 20.36 20.54
N GLY A 93 17.33 19.82 20.89
CA GLY A 93 16.78 19.89 22.24
C GLY A 93 17.70 19.22 23.27
N ARG A 94 18.20 18.01 22.98
CA ARG A 94 19.17 17.32 23.85
C ARG A 94 20.52 18.04 23.94
N MET A 95 20.97 18.72 22.89
CA MET A 95 22.18 19.53 22.93
C MET A 95 22.02 20.73 23.88
N LEU A 96 20.85 21.39 23.83
CA LEU A 96 20.49 22.48 24.74
C LEU A 96 20.32 21.98 26.18
N GLU A 97 19.68 20.82 26.37
CA GLU A 97 19.46 20.20 27.70
C GLU A 97 20.77 19.78 28.37
N ASN A 98 21.75 19.30 27.60
CA ASN A 98 23.08 18.96 28.11
C ASN A 98 24.00 20.18 28.31
N GLY A 99 23.52 21.42 28.11
CA GLY A 99 24.29 22.65 28.30
C GLY A 99 25.50 22.78 27.38
N LEU A 100 25.57 21.99 26.30
CA LEU A 100 26.66 22.06 25.34
C LEU A 100 26.51 23.33 24.51
N LYS A 101 27.56 24.14 24.47
CA LYS A 101 27.59 25.33 23.61
C LYS A 101 27.40 24.90 22.14
N PRO A 102 26.65 25.67 21.32
CA PRO A 102 26.38 25.34 19.92
C PRO A 102 27.64 24.97 19.12
N GLU A 103 28.72 25.73 19.31
CA GLU A 103 30.02 25.49 18.66
C GLU A 103 30.61 24.11 18.95
N VAL A 104 30.47 23.61 20.18
CA VAL A 104 31.03 22.30 20.58
C VAL A 104 30.26 21.18 19.89
N ALA A 105 28.95 21.33 19.78
CA ALA A 105 28.10 20.33 19.17
C ALA A 105 28.21 20.33 17.63
N ASP A 106 28.43 21.48 17.00
CA ASP A 106 28.72 21.55 15.57
C ASP A 106 30.11 20.96 15.26
N ALA A 107 31.13 21.24 16.08
CA ALA A 107 32.44 20.60 15.94
C ALA A 107 32.37 19.06 16.06
N LEU A 108 31.51 18.54 16.94
CA LEU A 108 31.26 17.10 17.09
C LEU A 108 30.55 16.49 15.87
N LYS A 109 29.58 17.20 15.27
CA LYS A 109 28.91 16.76 14.03
C LYS A 109 29.89 16.71 12.86
N ASP A 110 30.71 17.74 12.69
CA ASP A 110 31.74 17.80 11.64
C ASP A 110 32.76 16.65 11.78
N LEU A 111 33.17 16.35 13.02
CA LEU A 111 34.06 15.22 13.31
C LEU A 111 33.42 13.88 12.94
N LYS A 112 32.14 13.70 13.25
CA LYS A 112 31.41 12.48 12.91
C LYS A 112 31.32 12.28 11.39
N ILE A 113 30.98 13.34 10.64
CA ILE A 113 30.91 13.29 9.17
C ILE A 113 32.26 12.89 8.58
N LYS A 114 33.35 13.52 9.03
CA LYS A 114 34.72 13.18 8.59
C LYS A 114 35.11 11.73 8.90
N LEU A 115 34.68 11.20 10.05
CA LEU A 115 34.91 9.80 10.43
C LEU A 115 34.16 8.83 9.51
N GLU A 116 32.89 9.09 9.23
CA GLU A 116 32.09 8.25 8.32
C GLU A 116 32.61 8.28 6.87
N GLU A 117 33.19 9.40 6.43
CA GLU A 117 33.87 9.52 5.14
C GLU A 117 35.21 8.77 5.12
N PHE A 118 35.97 8.87 6.21
CA PHE A 118 37.24 8.15 6.36
C PHE A 118 37.03 6.63 6.41
N GLU A 119 36.04 6.16 7.15
CA GLU A 119 35.69 4.73 7.24
C GLU A 119 35.24 4.18 5.89
N ARG A 120 34.42 4.92 5.14
CA ARG A 120 34.04 4.57 3.75
C ARG A 120 35.22 4.54 2.78
N SER A 121 36.29 5.26 3.08
CA SER A 121 37.51 5.27 2.26
C SER A 121 38.48 4.13 2.60
N GLN A 122 38.23 3.39 3.70
CA GLN A 122 39.05 2.25 4.12
C GLN A 122 38.42 0.88 3.81
N THR A 123 37.14 0.83 3.42
CA THR A 123 36.42 -0.37 2.93
C THR A 123 36.35 -0.40 1.43
#